data_AF-A0A1E4RA03-F1
#
_entry.id   AF-A0A1E4RA03-F1
#
_cell.length_a   1.000
_cell.length_b   1.000
_cell.length_c   1.000
_cell.angle_alpha   90.00
_cell.angle_beta   90.00
_cell.angle_gamma   90.00
#
_symmetry.space_group_name_H-M   'P 1'
#
loop_
_entity.id
_entity.type
_entity.pdbx_description
1 polymer ?
#
loop_
_entity_poly.entity_id
_entity_poly.type
_entity_poly.pdbx_seq_one_letter_code
_entity_poly.pdbx_strand_id
1 'polypeptide(L)'
;MSFKINFDSENVSTGEFQLVAEGKYEASIINAEAKEWQGQFSIGFDVEIRSDVEQKHQGAKVLYNTLYLSSTNPEYAENTEKKRNSFLVACGYSGKQSLDLDEVVKNIIGKSVLVYIKHVEDKNDKERKYPRVSFVAESKVNPPQPSGPPITVGSDDLPF
;
A
#
# COMPACT_ATOMS: atom_id res chain seq x y z
N MET A 1 16.11 -25.54 -26.24
CA MET A 1 15.34 -24.69 -27.18
C MET A 1 15.56 -23.24 -26.76
N SER A 2 16.12 -22.40 -27.63
CA SER A 2 16.37 -20.99 -27.34
C SER A 2 15.24 -20.14 -27.92
N PHE A 3 14.53 -19.41 -27.06
CA PHE A 3 13.52 -18.44 -27.47
C PHE A 3 14.22 -17.20 -28.06
N LYS A 4 13.75 -16.73 -29.22
CA LYS A 4 14.23 -15.48 -29.83
C LYS A 4 13.16 -14.41 -29.67
N ILE A 5 13.54 -13.28 -29.07
CA ILE A 5 12.67 -12.11 -28.93
C ILE A 5 12.85 -11.26 -30.19
N ASN A 6 11.75 -10.97 -30.89
CA ASN A 6 11.71 -9.99 -31.97
C ASN A 6 11.18 -8.68 -31.37
N PHE A 7 12.06 -7.69 -31.25
CA PHE A 7 11.72 -6.37 -30.72
C PHE A 7 11.19 -5.49 -31.86
N ASP A 8 10.00 -4.93 -31.66
CA ASP A 8 9.34 -3.99 -32.56
C ASP A 8 9.07 -2.69 -31.80
N SER A 9 9.76 -1.62 -32.19
CA SER A 9 9.65 -0.31 -31.56
C SER A 9 8.37 0.45 -31.92
N GLU A 10 7.66 0.03 -32.96
CA GLU A 10 6.39 0.62 -33.39
C GLU A 10 5.19 -0.05 -32.69
N ASN A 11 5.38 -1.29 -32.21
CA ASN A 11 4.42 -2.07 -31.44
C ASN A 11 4.76 -2.09 -29.94
N VAL A 12 5.18 -0.93 -29.44
CA VAL A 12 5.33 -0.68 -28.00
C VAL A 12 3.98 -0.26 -27.43
N SER A 13 3.68 -0.69 -26.20
CA SER A 13 2.46 -0.26 -25.52
C SER A 13 2.52 1.26 -25.32
N THR A 14 1.74 2.01 -26.11
CA THR A 14 1.55 3.47 -25.98
C THR A 14 0.42 3.81 -25.02
N GLY A 15 0.04 2.88 -24.14
CA GLY A 15 -0.97 3.15 -23.12
C GLY A 15 -0.53 4.38 -22.33
N GLU A 16 -1.27 5.48 -22.46
CA GLU A 16 -1.06 6.67 -21.64
C GLU A 16 -0.98 6.20 -20.19
N PHE A 17 0.19 6.36 -19.56
CA PHE A 17 0.33 6.12 -18.13
C PHE A 17 -0.57 7.14 -17.42
N GLN A 18 -1.83 6.78 -17.22
CA GLN A 18 -2.77 7.62 -16.51
C GLN A 18 -2.34 7.64 -15.06
N LEU A 19 -1.87 8.80 -14.64
CA LEU A 19 -1.57 9.05 -13.25
C LEU A 19 -2.84 8.80 -12.43
N VAL A 20 -2.70 8.07 -11.33
CA VAL A 20 -3.83 7.85 -10.43
C VAL A 20 -4.34 9.21 -9.97
N ALA A 21 -5.61 9.51 -10.25
CA ALA A 21 -6.19 10.80 -9.90
C ALA A 21 -6.19 11.02 -8.37
N GLU A 22 -6.24 12.28 -7.95
CA GLU A 22 -6.38 12.58 -6.53
C GLU A 22 -7.75 12.13 -6.03
N GLY A 23 -7.77 11.47 -4.86
CA GLY A 23 -9.01 10.88 -4.39
C GLY A 23 -8.83 9.88 -3.26
N LYS A 24 -9.97 9.42 -2.76
CA LYS A 24 -10.04 8.32 -1.78
C LYS A 24 -10.23 7.01 -2.54
N TYR A 25 -9.42 6.02 -2.21
CA TYR A 25 -9.44 4.71 -2.84
C TYR A 25 -9.31 3.63 -1.79
N GLU A 26 -10.03 2.53 -1.98
CA GLU A 26 -9.81 1.31 -1.23
C GLU A 26 -8.60 0.59 -1.84
N ALA A 27 -7.55 0.40 -1.04
CA ALA A 27 -6.32 -0.20 -1.50
C ALA A 27 -5.86 -1.31 -0.54
N SER A 28 -5.01 -2.20 -1.04
CA SER A 28 -4.37 -3.23 -0.25
C SER A 28 -2.88 -2.92 -0.15
N ILE A 29 -2.30 -3.06 1.04
CA ILE A 29 -0.85 -2.95 1.22
C ILE A 29 -0.21 -4.17 0.59
N ILE A 30 0.53 -4.00 -0.50
CA ILE A 30 1.16 -5.11 -1.23
C ILE A 30 2.59 -5.37 -0.78
N ASN A 31 3.22 -4.36 -0.18
CA ASN A 31 4.59 -4.44 0.31
C ASN A 31 4.79 -3.45 1.45
N ALA A 32 5.61 -3.82 2.42
CA ALA A 32 6.01 -2.94 3.51
C ALA A 32 7.40 -3.31 4.03
N GLU A 33 8.18 -2.29 4.36
CA GLU A 33 9.56 -2.41 4.83
C GLU A 33 9.85 -1.40 5.95
N ALA A 34 10.59 -1.84 6.96
CA ALA A 34 11.09 -0.97 8.00
C ALA A 34 12.31 -0.21 7.48
N LYS A 35 12.33 1.11 7.69
CA LYS A 35 13.44 1.98 7.29
C LYS A 35 13.89 2.83 8.46
N GLU A 36 15.20 2.89 8.66
CA GLU A 36 15.83 3.81 9.59
C GLU A 36 16.70 4.80 8.80
N TRP A 37 16.51 6.10 9.07
CA TRP A 37 17.34 7.15 8.49
C TRP A 37 17.70 8.17 9.57
N GLN A 38 19.00 8.37 9.81
CA GLN A 38 19.52 9.31 10.81
C GLN A 38 18.86 9.16 12.20
N GLY A 39 18.62 7.91 12.64
CA GLY A 39 17.96 7.61 13.92
C GLY A 39 16.44 7.85 13.95
N GLN A 40 15.83 8.15 12.80
CA GLN A 40 14.38 8.21 12.64
C GLN A 40 13.86 6.95 11.96
N PHE A 41 12.85 6.33 12.57
CA PHE A 41 12.20 5.15 12.01
C PHE A 41 11.02 5.54 11.12
N SER A 42 10.85 4.80 10.04
CA SER A 42 9.78 4.96 9.06
C SER A 42 9.38 3.61 8.48
N ILE A 43 8.16 3.54 7.95
CA ILE A 43 7.66 2.39 7.20
C ILE A 43 7.59 2.81 5.74
N GLY A 44 8.41 2.18 4.88
CA GLY A 44 8.20 2.21 3.44
C GLY A 44 7.05 1.26 3.10
N PHE A 45 6.08 1.69 2.31
CA PHE A 45 4.98 0.79 1.93
C PHE A 45 4.46 1.10 0.54
N ASP A 46 4.00 0.05 -0.14
CA ASP A 46 3.39 0.12 -1.45
C ASP A 46 1.94 -0.33 -1.34
N VAL A 47 1.06 0.36 -2.06
CA VAL A 47 -0.37 0.03 -2.08
C VAL A 47 -0.84 -0.23 -3.49
N GLU A 48 -1.79 -1.14 -3.63
CA GLU A 48 -2.50 -1.41 -4.88
C GLU A 48 -3.98 -1.09 -4.69
N ILE A 49 -4.55 -0.27 -5.57
CA ILE A 49 -5.98 0.04 -5.57
C ILE A 49 -6.74 -1.25 -5.88
N ARG A 50 -7.60 -1.66 -4.96
CA ARG A 50 -8.39 -2.89 -5.05
C ARG A 50 -9.21 -2.90 -6.35
N SER A 51 -9.06 -3.98 -7.12
CA SER A 51 -9.82 -4.21 -8.35
C SER A 51 -11.20 -4.83 -8.10
N ASP A 52 -11.44 -5.36 -6.91
CA ASP A 52 -12.71 -5.97 -6.52
C ASP A 52 -13.74 -4.94 -6.02
N VAL A 53 -13.35 -3.67 -5.88
CA VAL A 53 -14.21 -2.56 -5.48
C VAL A 53 -14.50 -1.67 -6.69
N GLU A 54 -15.76 -1.26 -6.87
CA GLU A 54 -16.16 -0.35 -7.95
C GLU A 54 -15.63 1.07 -7.70
N GLN A 55 -14.42 1.32 -8.18
CA GLN A 55 -13.73 2.62 -8.09
C GLN A 55 -12.87 2.90 -9.34
N LYS A 56 -12.32 4.11 -9.46
CA LYS A 56 -11.41 4.46 -10.56
C LYS A 56 -10.00 3.92 -10.30
N HIS A 57 -9.21 3.70 -11.37
CA HIS A 57 -7.82 3.24 -11.30
C HIS A 57 -7.62 1.90 -10.58
N GLN A 58 -8.58 0.98 -10.72
CA GLN A 58 -8.49 -0.39 -10.22
C GLN A 58 -7.20 -1.08 -10.70
N GLY A 59 -6.51 -1.77 -9.79
CA GLY A 59 -5.23 -2.44 -10.06
C GLY A 59 -4.03 -1.51 -10.18
N ALA A 60 -4.21 -0.18 -10.06
CA ALA A 60 -3.08 0.74 -10.09
C ALA A 60 -2.26 0.66 -8.80
N LYS A 61 -0.93 0.64 -8.95
CA LYS A 61 0.02 0.59 -7.85
C LYS A 61 0.54 1.99 -7.53
N VAL A 62 0.54 2.33 -6.25
CA VAL A 62 1.18 3.54 -5.71
C VAL A 62 2.37 3.07 -4.90
N LEU A 63 3.56 3.24 -5.47
CA LEU A 63 4.80 2.73 -4.94
C LEU A 63 5.56 3.79 -4.14
N TYR A 64 6.52 3.35 -3.34
CA TYR A 64 7.49 4.17 -2.61
C TYR A 64 6.84 5.16 -1.62
N ASN A 65 5.72 4.79 -1.01
CA ASN A 65 5.18 5.60 0.08
C ASN A 65 6.03 5.43 1.33
N THR A 66 6.00 6.44 2.19
CA THR A 66 6.77 6.43 3.43
C THR A 66 5.94 7.07 4.53
N LEU A 67 5.77 6.32 5.62
CA LEU A 67 5.19 6.77 6.86
C LEU A 67 6.30 6.99 7.88
N TYR A 68 6.50 8.23 8.32
CA TYR A 68 7.42 8.53 9.41
C TYR A 68 6.79 8.14 10.75
N LEU A 69 7.55 7.48 11.63
CA LEU A 69 7.08 7.04 12.95
C LEU A 69 7.44 8.04 14.06
N SER A 70 8.49 8.82 13.83
CA SER A 70 8.97 9.87 14.73
C SER A 70 9.48 11.07 13.94
N SER A 71 9.30 12.26 14.49
CA SER A 71 9.86 13.51 13.96
C SER A 71 10.79 14.11 15.01
N THR A 72 12.01 14.47 14.62
CA THR A 72 12.95 15.25 15.44
C THR A 72 12.49 16.70 15.61
N ASN A 73 11.62 17.19 14.73
CA ASN A 73 11.12 18.55 14.74
C ASN A 73 9.77 18.61 15.50
N PRO A 74 9.67 19.32 16.65
CA PRO A 74 8.52 19.26 17.55
C PRO A 74 7.22 19.76 16.93
N GLU A 75 7.27 20.71 16.01
CA GLU A 75 6.09 21.22 15.29
C GLU A 75 5.42 20.13 14.42
N TYR A 76 6.20 19.18 13.91
CA TYR A 76 5.71 18.05 13.11
C TYR A 76 5.54 16.77 13.92
N ALA A 77 5.99 16.72 15.17
CA ALA A 77 5.93 15.53 16.01
C ALA A 77 4.48 15.11 16.29
N GLU A 78 3.61 16.06 16.67
CA GLU A 78 2.21 15.77 16.96
C GLU A 78 1.46 15.25 15.72
N ASN A 79 1.70 15.87 14.56
CA ASN A 79 1.06 15.45 13.31
C ASN A 79 1.58 14.08 12.83
N THR A 80 2.88 13.83 13.00
CA THR A 80 3.50 12.53 12.68
C THR A 80 2.93 11.42 13.56
N GLU A 81 2.79 11.68 14.86
CA GLU A 81 2.18 10.74 15.80
C GLU A 81 0.71 10.45 15.46
N LYS A 82 -0.08 11.48 15.15
CA LYS A 82 -1.47 11.30 14.69
C LYS A 82 -1.54 10.43 13.44
N LYS A 83 -0.71 10.70 12.42
CA LYS A 83 -0.67 9.91 11.18
C LYS A 83 -0.25 8.46 11.42
N ARG A 84 0.78 8.24 12.24
CA ARG A 84 1.22 6.90 12.65
C ARG A 84 0.07 6.14 13.31
N ASN A 85 -0.58 6.75 14.29
CA ASN A 85 -1.66 6.11 15.02
C ASN A 85 -2.87 5.83 14.10
N SER A 86 -3.24 6.77 13.21
CA SER A 86 -4.30 6.54 12.20
C SER A 86 -3.96 5.38 11.25
N PHE A 87 -2.70 5.27 10.81
CA PHE A 87 -2.26 4.17 9.96
C PHE A 87 -2.34 2.82 10.69
N LEU A 88 -1.88 2.76 11.94
CA LEU A 88 -1.95 1.54 12.74
C LEU A 88 -3.40 1.13 13.00
N VAL A 89 -4.28 2.08 13.33
CA VAL A 89 -5.73 1.82 13.46
C VAL A 89 -6.31 1.29 12.15
N ALA A 90 -5.96 1.88 11.02
CA ALA A 90 -6.40 1.41 9.70
C ALA A 90 -5.95 -0.04 9.40
N CYS A 91 -4.79 -0.44 9.93
CA CYS A 91 -4.27 -1.80 9.79
C CYS A 91 -4.88 -2.80 10.80
N GLY A 92 -5.76 -2.34 11.70
CA GLY A 92 -6.47 -3.16 12.68
C GLY A 92 -5.85 -3.18 14.09
N TYR A 93 -4.86 -2.34 14.36
CA TYR A 93 -4.30 -2.21 15.71
C TYR A 93 -5.21 -1.36 16.60
N SER A 94 -5.38 -1.75 17.85
CA SER A 94 -6.23 -1.05 18.82
C SER A 94 -5.62 -1.04 20.22
N GLY A 95 -6.06 -0.10 21.06
CA GLY A 95 -5.55 0.04 22.43
C GLY A 95 -4.09 0.49 22.52
N LYS A 96 -3.52 0.39 23.73
CA LYS A 96 -2.10 0.67 23.97
C LYS A 96 -1.35 -0.65 23.95
N GLN A 97 -0.45 -0.80 23.00
CA GLN A 97 0.36 -2.00 22.82
C GLN A 97 1.79 -1.62 22.46
N SER A 98 2.76 -2.40 22.94
CA SER A 98 4.14 -2.31 22.50
C SER A 98 4.26 -3.16 21.24
N LEU A 99 4.65 -2.53 20.14
CA LEU A 99 4.74 -3.17 18.82
C LEU A 99 6.20 -3.22 18.38
N ASP A 100 6.62 -4.39 17.89
CA ASP A 100 7.88 -4.52 17.19
C ASP A 100 7.71 -4.07 15.74
N LEU A 101 8.60 -3.20 15.26
CA LEU A 101 8.50 -2.63 13.92
C LEU A 101 8.58 -3.71 12.83
N ASP A 102 9.43 -4.72 13.01
CA ASP A 102 9.61 -5.80 12.03
C ASP A 102 8.40 -6.72 11.96
N GLU A 103 7.70 -6.91 13.09
CA GLU A 103 6.43 -7.63 13.11
C GLU A 103 5.31 -6.80 12.47
N VAL A 104 5.26 -5.50 12.74
CA VAL A 104 4.25 -4.60 12.15
C VAL A 104 4.35 -4.62 10.63
N VAL A 105 5.54 -4.42 10.05
CA VAL A 105 5.66 -4.35 8.58
C VAL A 105 5.28 -5.67 7.90
N LYS A 106 5.47 -6.82 8.55
CA LYS A 106 4.99 -8.12 8.03
C LYS A 106 3.47 -8.26 8.15
N ASN A 107 2.89 -7.83 9.27
CA ASN A 107 1.47 -8.00 9.58
C ASN A 107 0.53 -7.08 8.78
N ILE A 108 1.03 -5.92 8.35
CA ILE A 108 0.24 -4.97 7.55
C ILE A 108 0.12 -5.37 6.07
N ILE A 109 1.00 -6.24 5.56
CA ILE A 109 0.94 -6.72 4.18
C ILE A 109 -0.35 -7.53 3.98
N GLY A 110 -1.07 -7.25 2.89
CA GLY A 110 -2.35 -7.85 2.57
C GLY A 110 -3.55 -7.20 3.27
N LYS A 111 -3.35 -6.24 4.17
CA LYS A 111 -4.46 -5.50 4.79
C LYS A 111 -5.10 -4.53 3.79
N SER A 112 -6.42 -4.50 3.78
CA SER A 112 -7.20 -3.51 3.05
C SER A 112 -7.34 -2.25 3.88
N VAL A 113 -7.00 -1.11 3.29
CA VAL A 113 -7.00 0.21 3.91
C VAL A 113 -7.56 1.24 2.93
N LEU A 114 -8.25 2.25 3.47
CA LEU A 114 -8.69 3.39 2.67
C LEU A 114 -7.55 4.41 2.56
N VAL A 115 -6.99 4.56 1.37
CA VAL A 115 -5.90 5.51 1.11
C VAL A 115 -6.42 6.77 0.46
N TYR A 116 -5.83 7.91 0.83
CA TYR A 116 -6.05 9.18 0.16
C TYR A 116 -4.82 9.53 -0.68
N ILE A 117 -4.98 9.58 -1.98
CA ILE A 117 -3.92 9.87 -2.95
C ILE A 117 -3.95 11.36 -3.28
N LYS A 118 -2.79 11.99 -3.23
CA LYS A 118 -2.54 13.36 -3.70
C LYS A 118 -1.42 13.37 -4.71
N HIS A 119 -1.40 14.37 -5.59
CA HIS A 119 -0.29 14.63 -6.48
C HIS A 119 0.74 15.48 -5.75
N VAL A 120 1.97 15.00 -5.76
CA VAL A 120 3.12 15.76 -5.24
C VAL A 120 3.97 16.14 -6.43
N GLU A 121 4.36 17.41 -6.47
CA GLU A 121 5.28 17.94 -7.48
C GLU A 121 6.71 17.51 -7.13
N ASP A 122 7.48 17.11 -8.14
CA ASP A 122 8.89 16.81 -7.96
C ASP A 122 9.67 18.08 -7.61
N LYS A 123 10.62 17.95 -6.69
CA LYS A 123 11.46 19.08 -6.26
C LYS A 123 12.40 19.56 -7.38
N ASN A 124 12.76 18.67 -8.30
CA ASN A 124 13.68 18.95 -9.40
C ASN A 124 12.95 19.31 -10.70
N ASP A 125 11.69 18.92 -10.85
CA ASP A 125 10.88 19.17 -12.04
C ASP A 125 9.40 19.40 -11.67
N LYS A 126 8.99 20.67 -11.58
CA LYS A 126 7.64 21.06 -11.16
C LYS A 126 6.54 20.61 -12.12
N GLU A 127 6.87 20.24 -13.36
CA GLU A 127 5.89 19.70 -14.31
C GLU A 127 5.61 18.20 -14.06
N ARG A 128 6.51 17.50 -13.34
CA ARG A 128 6.31 16.10 -12.97
C ARG A 128 5.56 15.99 -11.66
N LYS A 129 4.32 15.50 -11.75
CA LYS A 129 3.48 15.14 -10.62
C LYS A 129 3.49 13.63 -10.43
N TYR A 130 3.57 13.15 -9.20
CA TYR A 130 3.46 11.74 -8.87
C TYR A 130 2.39 11.50 -7.79
N PRO A 131 1.64 10.39 -7.89
CA PRO A 131 0.64 10.05 -6.89
C PRO A 131 1.35 9.57 -5.62
N ARG A 132 0.96 10.12 -4.48
CA ARG A 132 1.48 9.73 -3.17
C ARG A 132 0.35 9.58 -2.17
N VAL A 133 0.45 8.57 -1.32
CA VAL A 133 -0.48 8.39 -0.19
C VAL A 133 -0.24 9.50 0.84
N SER A 134 -1.24 10.34 1.03
CA SER A 134 -1.23 11.43 2.00
C SER A 134 -1.81 11.03 3.35
N PHE A 135 -2.76 10.09 3.36
CA PHE A 135 -3.48 9.66 4.56
C PHE A 135 -4.01 8.23 4.38
N VAL A 136 -4.10 7.49 5.48
CA VAL A 136 -4.63 6.12 5.51
C VAL A 136 -5.69 6.04 6.63
N ALA A 137 -6.83 5.45 6.30
CA ALA A 137 -7.95 5.23 7.19
C ALA A 137 -8.43 3.77 7.10
N GLU A 138 -9.26 3.38 8.06
CA GLU A 138 -9.89 2.06 8.05
C GLU A 138 -10.69 1.84 6.76
N SER A 139 -10.48 0.68 6.13
CA SER A 139 -11.26 0.25 4.96
C SER A 139 -12.74 0.20 5.32
N LYS A 140 -13.59 0.76 4.46
CA LYS A 140 -15.05 0.67 4.64
C LYS A 140 -15.65 -0.52 3.93
N VAL A 141 -14.86 -1.22 3.14
CA VAL A 141 -15.29 -2.36 2.35
C VAL A 141 -14.74 -3.64 2.97
N ASN A 142 -15.60 -4.65 3.09
CA ASN A 142 -15.21 -5.97 3.57
C ASN A 142 -14.00 -6.50 2.76
N PRO A 143 -13.08 -7.24 3.40
CA PRO A 143 -11.99 -7.88 2.67
C PRO A 143 -12.54 -8.78 1.56
N PRO A 144 -11.79 -9.00 0.47
CA PRO A 144 -12.26 -9.86 -0.62
C PRO A 144 -12.66 -11.21 -0.02
N GLN A 145 -13.92 -11.61 -0.18
CA GLN A 145 -14.30 -12.96 0.23
C GLN A 145 -13.49 -13.95 -0.61
N PRO A 146 -12.86 -14.97 0.01
CA PRO A 146 -12.19 -16.01 -0.75
C PRO A 146 -13.19 -16.56 -1.76
N SER A 147 -12.82 -16.45 -3.05
CA SER A 147 -13.64 -16.93 -4.15
C SER A 147 -13.55 -18.45 -4.19
N GLY A 148 -14.32 -19.10 -3.34
CA GLY A 148 -14.41 -20.56 -3.31
C GLY A 148 -15.18 -21.05 -2.08
N PRO A 149 -15.97 -22.14 -2.20
CA PRO A 149 -16.46 -22.84 -1.03
C PRO A 149 -15.28 -23.28 -0.15
N PRO A 150 -15.45 -23.35 1.19
CA PRO A 150 -14.44 -23.88 2.08
C PRO A 150 -14.01 -25.27 1.59
N ILE A 151 -12.71 -25.47 1.38
CA ILE A 151 -12.19 -26.81 1.05
C ILE A 151 -12.30 -27.65 2.31
N THR A 152 -13.36 -28.45 2.43
CA THR A 152 -13.49 -29.44 3.51
C THR A 152 -12.63 -30.65 3.15
N VAL A 153 -11.38 -30.66 3.60
CA VAL A 153 -10.55 -31.87 3.54
C VAL A 153 -11.11 -32.85 4.57
N GLY A 154 -11.79 -33.89 4.08
CA GLY A 154 -12.24 -35.01 4.91
C GLY A 154 -11.06 -35.91 5.28
N SER A 155 -11.11 -36.55 6.44
CA SER A 155 -10.10 -37.49 6.92
C SER A 155 -9.87 -38.69 5.99
N ASP A 156 -10.79 -38.94 5.05
CA ASP A 156 -10.76 -39.99 4.03
C ASP A 156 -9.92 -39.65 2.78
N ASP A 157 -9.45 -38.41 2.62
CA ASP A 157 -8.69 -37.95 1.45
C ASP A 157 -7.15 -38.04 1.67
N LEU A 158 -6.74 -38.62 2.80
CA LEU A 158 -5.34 -38.89 3.13
C LEU A 158 -5.04 -40.38 2.87
N PRO A 159 -4.26 -40.73 1.83
CA PRO A 159 -3.82 -42.10 1.65
C PRO A 159 -2.82 -42.46 2.76
N PHE A 160 -3.23 -43.32 3.68
CA PHE A 160 -2.34 -44.05 4.58
C PHE A 160 -1.86 -45.34 3.91
#